data_AF-A0A553WLC1-F1
#
_entry.id   AF-A0A553WLC1-F1
#
_cell.length_a   1.000
_cell.length_b   1.000
_cell.length_c   1.000
_cell.angle_alpha   90.00
_cell.angle_beta   90.00
_cell.angle_gamma   90.00
#
_symmetry.space_group_name_H-M   'P 1'
#
loop_
_entity.id
_entity.type
_entity.pdbx_description
1 polymer ?
#
loop_
_entity_poly.entity_id
_entity_poly.type
_entity_poly.pdbx_seq_one_letter_code
_entity_poly.pdbx_strand_id
1 'polypeptide(L)' 'MKAEEKWTGRRVDFPVFSDALSKRRAELGNPELARNSGKNRTESKKALLKAIKDAGGNW' A
#
# COMPACT_ATOMS: atom_id res chain seq x y z
N MET A 1 -19.82 12.34 -17.22
CA MET A 1 -18.72 11.37 -17.43
C MET A 1 -18.19 10.96 -16.07
N LYS A 2 -18.08 9.64 -15.83
CA LYS A 2 -17.57 9.10 -14.57
C LYS A 2 -16.06 9.39 -14.48
N ALA A 3 -15.53 9.57 -13.27
CA ALA A 3 -14.10 9.85 -13.05
C ALA A 3 -13.18 8.78 -13.68
N GLU A 4 -13.70 7.55 -13.82
CA GLU A 4 -13.04 6.42 -14.49
C GLU A 4 -12.70 6.67 -15.97
N GLU A 5 -13.49 7.48 -16.67
CA GLU A 5 -13.27 7.81 -18.09
C GLU A 5 -12.11 8.79 -18.29
N LYS A 6 -11.73 9.57 -17.27
CA LYS A 6 -10.68 10.59 -17.37
C LYS A 6 -9.26 10.09 -17.05
N TRP A 7 -9.10 8.82 -16.69
CA TRP A 7 -7.78 8.25 -16.39
C TRP A 7 -6.99 7.97 -17.68
N THR A 8 -5.88 8.69 -17.86
CA THR A 8 -4.97 8.56 -19.01
C THR A 8 -3.81 7.60 -18.77
N GLY A 9 -3.63 7.11 -17.55
CA GLY A 9 -2.56 6.19 -17.20
C GLY A 9 -2.81 4.76 -17.69
N ARG A 10 -1.77 3.92 -17.65
CA ARG A 10 -1.88 2.50 -17.97
C ARG A 10 -2.89 1.83 -17.03
N ARG A 11 -3.85 1.12 -17.61
CA ARG A 11 -4.70 0.17 -16.88
C ARG A 11 -4.02 -1.19 -16.90
N VAL A 12 -4.04 -1.87 -15.77
CA VAL A 12 -3.47 -3.21 -15.62
C VAL A 12 -4.57 -4.11 -15.10
N ASP A 13 -4.72 -5.26 -15.73
CA ASP A 13 -5.61 -6.32 -15.26
C ASP A 13 -5.05 -6.94 -13.97
N PHE A 14 -5.91 -7.15 -12.97
CA PHE A 14 -5.46 -7.57 -11.64
C PHE A 14 -4.83 -8.99 -11.65
N PRO A 15 -5.44 -10.00 -12.30
CA PRO A 15 -4.78 -11.29 -12.54
C PRO A 15 -3.39 -11.16 -13.18
N VAL A 16 -3.26 -10.39 -14.26
CA VAL A 16 -1.97 -10.18 -14.95
C VAL A 16 -0.93 -9.56 -14.01
N PHE A 17 -1.33 -8.59 -13.20
CA PHE A 17 -0.46 -7.98 -12.20
C PHE A 17 -0.01 -8.99 -11.13
N SER A 18 -0.93 -9.83 -10.66
CA SER A 18 -0.66 -10.84 -9.63
C SER A 18 0.37 -11.89 -10.09
N ASP A 19 0.23 -12.37 -11.33
CA ASP A 19 1.17 -13.31 -11.93
C ASP A 19 2.57 -12.70 -12.09
N ALA A 20 2.63 -11.46 -12.58
CA ALA A 20 3.89 -10.74 -12.71
C ALA A 20 4.58 -10.53 -11.36
N LEU A 21 3.82 -10.19 -10.32
CA LEU A 21 4.33 -10.01 -8.96
C LEU A 21 4.90 -11.33 -8.40
N SER A 22 4.21 -12.44 -8.63
CA SER A 22 4.64 -13.77 -8.17
C SER A 22 5.95 -14.20 -8.81
N LYS A 23 6.08 -14.02 -10.14
CA LYS A 23 7.34 -14.27 -10.88
C LYS A 23 8.48 -13.42 -10.33
N ARG A 24 8.23 -12.12 -10.14
CA ARG A 24 9.22 -11.18 -9.60
C ARG A 24 9.70 -11.56 -8.21
N ARG A 25 8.80 -12.01 -7.33
CA ARG A 25 9.16 -12.48 -5.99
C ARG A 25 10.03 -13.73 -6.03
N ALA A 26 9.71 -14.69 -6.91
CA ALA A 26 10.50 -15.90 -7.10
C ALA A 26 11.91 -15.58 -7.63
N GLU A 27 12.02 -14.68 -8.62
CA GLU A 27 13.31 -14.24 -9.18
C GLU A 27 14.20 -13.54 -8.14
N LEU A 28 13.61 -12.71 -7.27
CA LEU A 28 14.35 -11.90 -6.30
C LEU A 28 14.51 -12.58 -4.93
N GLY A 29 13.95 -13.77 -4.73
CA GLY A 29 13.97 -14.48 -3.45
C GLY A 29 13.11 -13.82 -2.35
N ASN A 30 12.15 -12.97 -2.73
CA ASN A 30 11.24 -12.24 -1.83
C ASN A 30 11.96 -11.58 -0.63
N PRO A 31 12.85 -10.59 -0.86
CA PRO A 31 13.64 -9.99 0.20
C PRO A 31 12.74 -9.28 1.21
N GLU A 32 13.15 -9.28 2.49
CA GLU A 32 12.47 -8.49 3.52
C GLU A 32 12.61 -7.01 3.18
N LEU A 33 11.48 -6.37 2.84
CA LEU A 33 11.46 -4.95 2.53
C LEU A 33 11.48 -4.15 3.82
N ALA A 34 12.43 -3.22 3.94
CA ALA A 34 12.47 -2.31 5.07
C ALA A 34 11.12 -1.59 5.21
N ARG A 35 10.46 -1.79 6.35
CA ARG A 35 9.21 -1.08 6.65
C ARG A 35 9.53 0.39 6.81
N ASN A 36 8.68 1.24 6.24
CA ASN A 36 8.76 2.68 6.48
C ASN A 36 8.73 2.95 7.99
N SER A 37 9.72 3.70 8.48
CA SER A 37 9.90 3.97 9.92
C SER A 37 8.76 4.76 10.57
N GLY A 38 7.84 5.32 9.77
CA GLY A 38 6.75 6.15 10.25
C GLY A 38 7.20 7.49 10.85
N LYS A 39 8.47 7.89 10.71
CA LYS A 39 9.04 9.10 11.31
C LYS A 39 8.42 10.40 10.77
N ASN A 40 7.97 10.39 9.51
CA ASN A 40 7.41 11.57 8.84
C ASN A 40 5.88 11.56 8.80
N ARG A 41 5.22 11.04 9.84
CA ARG A 41 3.75 11.08 9.94
C ARG A 41 3.27 12.52 10.15
N THR A 42 2.26 12.92 9.40
CA THR A 42 1.52 14.16 9.64
C THR A 42 0.83 14.12 11.00
N GLU A 43 0.49 15.30 11.55
CA GLU A 43 -0.24 15.39 12.82
C GLU A 43 -1.60 14.68 12.78
N SER A 44 -2.33 14.80 11.66
CA SER A 44 -3.58 14.07 11.44
C SER A 44 -3.41 12.55 11.52
N LYS A 45 -2.32 12.01 10.97
CA LYS A 45 -2.02 10.58 11.03
C LYS A 45 -1.68 10.14 12.45
N LYS A 46 -0.93 10.95 13.21
CA LYS A 46 -0.60 10.66 14.62
C LYS A 46 -1.87 10.64 15.49
N ALA A 47 -2.75 11.62 15.32
CA ALA A 47 -4.02 11.69 16.05
C ALA A 47 -4.90 10.46 15.80
N LEU A 48 -5.03 10.05 14.53
CA LEU A 48 -5.77 8.83 14.16
C LEU A 48 -5.19 7.58 14.83
N LEU A 49 -3.86 7.39 14.76
CA LEU A 49 -3.22 6.22 15.36
C LEU A 49 -3.36 6.21 16.89
N LYS A 50 -3.35 7.38 17.53
CA LYS A 50 -3.63 7.48 18.96
C LYS A 50 -5.06 7.03 19.27
N ALA A 51 -6.06 7.51 18.52
CA ALA A 51 -7.46 7.12 18.72
C ALA A 51 -7.68 5.61 18.55
N ILE A 52 -7.02 5.00 17.55
CA ILE A 52 -7.05 3.54 17.34
C ILE A 52 -6.48 2.80 18.55
N LYS A 53 -5.34 3.28 19.08
CA LYS A 53 -4.70 2.69 20.26
C LYS A 53 -5.57 2.83 21.52
N ASP A 54 -6.17 4.00 21.72
CA ASP A 54 -7.06 4.26 22.86
C ASP A 54 -8.31 3.37 22.80
N ALA A 55 -8.76 2.99 21.59
CA ALA A 55 -9.85 2.03 21.36
C ALA A 55 -9.42 0.55 21.46
N GLY A 56 -8.16 0.26 21.81
CA GLY A 56 -7.63 -1.11 21.96
C GLY A 56 -7.17 -1.77 20.66
N GLY A 57 -7.11 -1.04 19.55
CA GLY A 57 -6.56 -1.53 18.28
C GLY A 57 -5.03 -1.46 18.23
N ASN A 58 -4.43 -2.18 17.28
CA ASN A 58 -2.98 -2.15 17.03
C ASN A 58 -2.70 -1.94 15.53
N TRP A 59 -1.80 -0.99 15.22
CA TRP A 59 -1.47 -0.59 13.84
C TRP A 59 0.02 -0.26 13.66
#